data_AF-A0A4R2P0Y0-F1
#
_entry.id   AF-A0A4R2P0Y0-F1
#
_cell.length_a   1.000
_cell.length_b   1.000
_cell.length_c   1.000
_cell.angle_alpha   90.00
_cell.angle_beta   90.00
_cell.angle_gamma   90.00
#
_symmetry.space_group_name_H-M   'P 1'
#
loop_
_entity.id
_entity.type
_entity.pdbx_description
1 polymer ?
#
loop_
_entity_poly.entity_id
_entity_poly.type
_entity_poly.pdbx_seq_one_letter_code
_entity_poly.pdbx_strand_id
1 'polypeptide(L)'
;MKDRKDPIDCALASLREALAGDQPDVLAAARDFLAWRGTLTPVPDRSEAEAYLADLRGRLGDKSAHRVFGFLLPAAAMIWGRAETAHLARVQREARCSIKPARKTEWERAERAIAALPDDWQAPFHTHLARSRDKPNGHRRSEIWSASHSEAVALALRYWATFCAASGCPHRPTGETLERFAQAKQAEGVSVSSVADYMDRIRSGFAMVLEPGFASDACDYVIADWEQRGKCEGTPTKRTADIVPATEVYELGFTLMTAAEAQPFYGIGAARSYRNGLILSVGTAVPQRARALSAFDFSTTCRLLDRPLIAIRLPGTVLKRREHRKQARPYSATFENDRLWAALDLYRRKFRPLFDDGTCLFPSVKAPGAAISEKQIGRLAAAILNRHLGVNGTIHHLRDYVATEASEEMLHGGRLAPALLDHTSDATTKQHYDHAEGLKATRTLADFITKRQSKRPRLLV
;
A
#
# COMPACT_ATOMS: atom_id res chain seq x y z
N MET A 1 41.67 11.75 48.52
CA MET A 1 41.09 11.02 47.37
C MET A 1 39.77 11.71 47.01
N LYS A 2 39.64 12.30 45.81
CA LYS A 2 38.33 12.79 45.36
C LYS A 2 37.45 11.56 45.09
N ASP A 3 36.27 11.49 45.71
CA ASP A 3 35.25 10.49 45.41
C ASP A 3 34.99 10.46 43.91
N ARG A 4 35.50 9.43 43.23
CA ARG A 4 35.07 9.12 41.86
C ARG A 4 33.67 8.54 42.00
N LYS A 5 32.66 9.36 41.69
CA LYS A 5 31.28 8.89 41.57
C LYS A 5 31.23 7.72 40.59
N ASP A 6 30.45 6.70 40.94
CA ASP A 6 30.21 5.55 40.09
C ASP A 6 29.69 6.04 38.71
N PRO A 7 30.33 5.65 37.59
CA PRO A 7 29.86 6.01 36.26
C PRO A 7 28.37 5.69 36.02
N ILE A 8 27.85 4.60 36.60
CA ILE A 8 26.44 4.22 36.50
C ILE A 8 25.54 5.24 37.19
N ASP A 9 25.91 5.67 38.41
CA ASP A 9 25.15 6.68 39.16
C ASP A 9 25.15 8.03 38.43
N CYS A 10 26.28 8.41 37.84
CA CYS A 10 26.36 9.60 37.00
C CYS A 10 25.43 9.50 35.78
N ALA A 11 25.43 8.38 35.06
CA ALA A 11 24.56 8.18 33.90
C ALA A 11 23.07 8.20 34.28
N LEU A 12 22.69 7.57 35.40
CA LEU A 12 21.32 7.57 35.90
C LEU A 12 20.87 8.96 36.38
N ALA A 13 21.77 9.75 36.97
CA ALA A 13 21.48 11.13 37.34
C ALA A 13 21.22 12.00 36.11
N SER A 14 22.09 11.94 35.10
CA SER A 14 21.90 12.66 33.82
C SER A 14 20.62 12.22 33.10
N LEU A 15 20.30 10.91 33.09
CA LEU A 15 19.06 10.41 32.53
C LEU A 15 17.84 10.98 33.29
N ARG A 16 17.88 11.00 34.62
CA ARG A 16 16.80 11.55 35.45
C ARG A 16 16.57 13.04 35.16
N GLU A 17 17.63 13.82 35.05
CA GLU A 17 17.55 15.26 34.71
C GLU A 17 16.94 15.45 33.32
N ALA A 18 17.41 14.69 32.32
CA ALA A 18 16.94 14.81 30.95
C ALA A 18 15.49 14.33 30.75
N LEU A 19 14.99 13.41 31.59
CA LEU A 19 13.59 12.97 31.59
C LEU A 19 12.64 13.94 32.30
N ALA A 20 13.16 15.00 32.95
CA ALA A 20 12.40 16.02 33.70
C ALA A 20 11.39 15.47 34.74
N GLY A 21 11.49 14.18 35.12
CA GLY A 21 10.56 13.51 36.03
C GLY A 21 9.32 12.86 35.40
N ASP A 22 9.09 13.03 34.09
CA ASP A 22 7.82 12.64 33.44
C ASP A 22 7.76 11.15 33.01
N GLN A 23 8.83 10.38 33.20
CA GLN A 23 8.92 8.99 32.74
C GLN A 23 9.59 8.05 33.76
N PRO A 24 8.95 7.80 34.92
CA PRO A 24 9.52 6.96 35.99
C PRO A 24 9.82 5.53 35.52
N ASP A 25 9.00 4.99 34.62
CA ASP A 25 9.16 3.65 34.05
C ASP A 25 10.46 3.51 33.24
N VAL A 26 10.89 4.58 32.53
CA VAL A 26 12.14 4.60 31.74
C VAL A 26 13.36 4.59 32.65
N LEU A 27 13.34 5.43 33.70
CA LEU A 27 14.42 5.46 34.68
C LEU A 27 14.52 4.13 35.45
N ALA A 28 13.39 3.53 35.81
CA ALA A 28 13.34 2.24 36.49
C ALA A 28 13.92 1.12 35.62
N ALA A 29 13.55 1.06 34.33
CA ALA A 29 14.09 0.08 33.39
C ALA A 29 15.60 0.25 33.18
N ALA A 30 16.09 1.49 33.08
CA ALA A 30 17.52 1.78 32.97
C ALA A 30 18.30 1.31 34.20
N ARG A 31 17.76 1.56 35.40
CA ARG A 31 18.37 1.13 36.66
C ARG A 31 18.42 -0.40 36.76
N ASP A 32 17.32 -1.10 36.47
CA ASP A 32 17.27 -2.57 36.48
C ASP A 32 18.30 -3.16 35.49
N PHE A 33 18.38 -2.61 34.28
CA PHE A 33 19.34 -3.07 33.28
C PHE A 33 20.80 -2.84 33.68
N LEU A 34 21.14 -1.63 34.16
CA LEU A 34 22.52 -1.33 34.56
C LEU A 34 22.95 -2.11 35.81
N ALA A 35 22.02 -2.37 36.74
CA ALA A 35 22.27 -3.25 37.89
C ALA A 35 22.48 -4.70 37.45
N TRP A 36 21.69 -5.20 36.50
CA TRP A 36 21.86 -6.53 35.92
C TRP A 36 23.19 -6.68 35.17
N ARG A 37 23.56 -5.66 34.38
CA ARG A 37 24.76 -5.67 33.54
C ARG A 37 26.05 -5.45 34.32
N GLY A 38 26.01 -4.64 35.38
CA GLY A 38 27.16 -4.29 36.22
C GLY A 38 28.21 -3.38 35.57
N THR A 39 27.99 -2.89 34.34
CA THR A 39 28.90 -1.96 33.65
C THR A 39 28.17 -1.00 32.72
N LEU A 40 28.71 0.22 32.61
CA LEU A 40 28.25 1.24 31.67
C LEU A 40 28.89 1.10 30.28
N THR A 41 30.14 0.63 30.20
CA THR A 41 30.91 0.57 28.95
C THR A 41 31.47 -0.83 28.71
N PRO A 42 31.47 -1.32 27.45
CA PRO A 42 31.06 -0.65 26.20
C PRO A 42 29.53 -0.52 26.04
N VAL A 43 29.02 -0.05 24.90
CA VAL A 43 27.58 -0.11 24.55
C VAL A 43 27.13 -1.58 24.58
N PRO A 44 25.93 -1.91 25.12
CA PRO A 44 25.49 -3.29 25.19
C PRO A 44 25.36 -3.90 23.79
N ASP A 45 25.97 -5.06 23.59
CA ASP A 45 25.85 -5.76 22.32
C ASP A 45 24.50 -6.47 22.16
N ARG A 46 24.31 -7.14 21.03
CA ARG A 46 23.08 -7.88 20.74
C ARG A 46 22.86 -9.04 21.70
N SER A 47 23.91 -9.77 22.06
CA SER A 47 23.83 -10.95 22.92
C SER A 47 23.50 -10.57 24.36
N GLU A 48 24.07 -9.47 24.88
CA GLU A 48 23.70 -8.91 26.18
C GLU A 48 22.22 -8.50 26.22
N ALA A 49 21.73 -7.87 25.15
CA ALA A 49 20.34 -7.46 25.05
C ALA A 49 19.36 -8.66 24.99
N GLU A 50 19.71 -9.70 24.24
CA GLU A 50 18.95 -10.95 24.18
C GLU A 50 18.94 -11.67 25.54
N ALA A 51 20.08 -11.73 26.22
CA ALA A 51 20.21 -12.33 27.55
C ALA A 51 19.37 -11.59 28.60
N TYR A 52 19.42 -10.25 28.62
CA TYR A 52 18.60 -9.44 29.52
C TYR A 52 17.10 -9.60 29.26
N LEU A 53 16.69 -9.64 27.98
CA LEU A 53 15.29 -9.88 27.65
C LEU A 53 14.84 -11.28 28.09
N ALA A 54 15.69 -12.29 27.97
CA ALA A 54 15.39 -13.64 28.48
C ALA A 54 15.26 -13.67 30.01
N ASP A 55 16.15 -12.99 30.74
CA ASP A 55 16.06 -12.82 32.19
C ASP A 55 14.75 -12.14 32.61
N LEU A 56 14.39 -11.03 31.96
CA LEU A 56 13.12 -10.35 32.21
C LEU A 56 11.91 -11.27 31.98
N ARG A 57 11.94 -12.13 30.96
CA ARG A 57 10.86 -13.10 30.70
C ARG A 57 10.76 -14.15 31.81
N GLY A 58 11.90 -14.61 32.32
CA GLY A 58 11.95 -15.52 33.46
C GLY A 58 11.38 -14.90 34.74
N ARG A 59 11.71 -13.63 35.01
CA ARG A 59 11.27 -12.91 36.23
C ARG A 59 9.84 -12.41 36.18
N LEU A 60 9.40 -11.87 35.04
CA LEU A 60 8.17 -11.05 34.94
C LEU A 60 7.10 -11.63 33.99
N GLY A 61 7.45 -12.68 33.24
CA GLY A 61 6.62 -13.20 32.15
C GLY A 61 6.70 -12.35 30.88
N ASP A 62 6.20 -12.92 29.78
CA ASP A 62 6.44 -12.42 28.41
C ASP A 62 5.97 -10.98 28.16
N LYS A 63 4.71 -10.68 28.50
CA LYS A 63 4.09 -9.37 28.26
C LYS A 63 4.79 -8.25 29.03
N SER A 64 5.10 -8.49 30.31
CA SER A 64 5.74 -7.51 31.18
C SER A 64 7.21 -7.30 30.80
N ALA A 65 7.95 -8.38 30.50
CA ALA A 65 9.32 -8.31 30.02
C ALA A 65 9.44 -7.42 28.79
N HIS A 66 8.57 -7.63 27.81
CA HIS A 66 8.52 -6.82 26.60
C HIS A 66 8.17 -5.36 26.86
N ARG A 67 7.36 -5.05 27.88
CA ARG A 67 7.03 -3.67 28.27
C ARG A 67 8.25 -3.00 28.90
N VAL A 68 8.87 -3.63 29.90
CA VAL A 68 10.07 -3.12 30.59
C VAL A 68 11.22 -2.90 29.60
N PHE A 69 11.50 -3.88 28.75
CA PHE A 69 12.51 -3.74 27.70
C PHE A 69 12.18 -2.59 26.73
N GLY A 70 10.90 -2.29 26.51
CA GLY A 70 10.48 -1.15 25.70
C GLY A 70 10.82 0.20 26.32
N PHE A 71 10.74 0.29 27.64
CA PHE A 71 11.17 1.47 28.40
C PHE A 71 12.70 1.61 28.46
N LEU A 72 13.44 0.50 28.35
CA LEU A 72 14.91 0.55 28.24
C LEU A 72 15.37 1.23 26.94
N LEU A 73 14.65 1.09 25.82
CA LEU A 73 15.08 1.64 24.53
C LEU A 73 15.33 3.17 24.54
N PRO A 74 14.41 4.03 25.02
CA PRO A 74 14.69 5.46 25.13
C PRO A 74 15.82 5.77 26.12
N ALA A 75 15.90 5.07 27.25
CA ALA A 75 17.01 5.25 28.20
C ALA A 75 18.37 4.93 27.56
N ALA A 76 18.46 3.80 26.86
CA ALA A 76 19.67 3.36 26.19
C ALA A 76 20.14 4.39 25.16
N ALA A 77 19.22 4.95 24.37
CA ALA A 77 19.53 5.97 23.39
C ALA A 77 20.06 7.28 24.01
N MET A 78 19.61 7.63 25.21
CA MET A 78 20.10 8.80 25.95
C MET A 78 21.46 8.55 26.61
N ILE A 79 21.73 7.32 27.05
CA ILE A 79 23.00 6.94 27.70
C ILE A 79 24.11 6.74 26.68
N TRP A 80 23.84 6.00 25.60
CA TRP A 80 24.87 5.52 24.66
C TRP A 80 24.76 6.11 23.25
N GLY A 81 23.68 6.83 22.95
CA GLY A 81 23.43 7.40 21.63
C GLY A 81 22.41 6.61 20.81
N ARG A 82 21.65 7.34 19.98
CA ARG A 82 20.49 6.80 19.24
C ARG A 82 20.89 5.79 18.18
N ALA A 83 22.04 5.98 17.52
CA ALA A 83 22.48 5.13 16.42
C ALA A 83 23.11 3.84 16.96
N GLU A 84 23.87 3.98 18.03
CA GLU A 84 24.64 2.96 18.73
C GLU A 84 23.74 1.92 19.39
N THR A 85 22.51 2.29 19.79
CA THR A 85 21.55 1.40 20.46
C THR A 85 20.38 0.97 19.58
N ALA A 86 20.42 1.26 18.28
CA ALA A 86 19.32 0.97 17.37
C ALA A 86 19.04 -0.55 17.25
N HIS A 87 20.07 -1.39 17.41
CA HIS A 87 19.96 -2.85 17.41
C HIS A 87 19.12 -3.40 18.57
N LEU A 88 19.04 -2.69 19.71
CA LEU A 88 18.20 -3.12 20.84
C LEU A 88 16.72 -3.19 20.44
N ALA A 89 16.25 -2.25 19.61
CA ALA A 89 14.89 -2.26 19.10
C ALA A 89 14.62 -3.46 18.17
N ARG A 90 15.65 -3.91 17.45
CA ARG A 90 15.58 -5.11 16.61
C ARG A 90 15.46 -6.37 17.45
N VAL A 91 16.25 -6.51 18.53
CA VAL A 91 16.13 -7.62 19.49
C VAL A 91 14.71 -7.70 20.05
N GLN A 92 14.15 -6.57 20.50
CA GLN A 92 12.79 -6.53 21.01
C GLN A 92 11.76 -6.97 19.97
N ARG A 93 11.92 -6.55 18.70
CA ARG A 93 10.99 -6.92 17.62
C ARG A 93 11.08 -8.41 17.31
N GLU A 94 12.29 -8.94 17.14
CA GLU A 94 12.52 -10.34 16.78
C GLU A 94 11.95 -11.27 17.85
N ALA A 95 12.13 -10.94 19.13
CA ALA A 95 11.54 -11.69 20.23
C ALA A 95 9.99 -11.66 20.26
N ARG A 96 9.35 -10.61 19.72
CA ARG A 96 7.88 -10.48 19.63
C ARG A 96 7.27 -11.11 18.38
N CYS A 97 8.08 -11.32 17.34
CA CYS A 97 7.58 -11.72 16.03
C CYS A 97 7.79 -13.21 15.81
N SER A 98 6.71 -13.91 15.45
CA SER A 98 6.83 -15.25 14.89
C SER A 98 7.02 -15.19 13.37
N ILE A 99 7.80 -16.13 12.85
CA ILE A 99 7.86 -16.39 11.41
C ILE A 99 6.44 -16.80 10.98
N LYS A 100 5.89 -16.06 10.02
CA LYS A 100 4.58 -16.38 9.44
C LYS A 100 4.77 -17.28 8.23
N PRO A 101 3.85 -18.22 7.97
CA PRO A 101 3.87 -18.97 6.73
C PRO A 101 3.84 -18.00 5.54
N ALA A 102 4.48 -18.42 4.45
CA ALA A 102 4.49 -17.65 3.22
C ALA A 102 3.06 -17.27 2.82
N ARG A 103 2.89 -16.05 2.31
CA ARG A 103 1.58 -15.60 1.84
C ARG A 103 1.17 -16.46 0.65
N LYS A 104 -0.08 -16.93 0.67
CA LYS A 104 -0.68 -17.58 -0.50
C LYS A 104 -0.52 -16.73 -1.75
N THR A 105 0.06 -17.32 -2.78
CA THR A 105 0.15 -16.81 -4.14
C THR A 105 -1.22 -16.51 -4.72
N GLU A 106 -1.28 -15.79 -5.84
CA GLU A 106 -2.56 -15.51 -6.50
C GLU A 106 -3.23 -16.80 -7.02
N TRP A 107 -2.43 -17.77 -7.45
CA TRP A 107 -2.91 -19.06 -7.95
C TRP A 107 -3.51 -19.91 -6.83
N GLU A 108 -2.86 -20.02 -5.67
CA GLU A 108 -3.42 -20.75 -4.52
C GLU A 108 -4.72 -20.11 -3.99
N ARG A 109 -4.90 -18.80 -4.16
CA ARG A 109 -6.19 -18.16 -3.82
C ARG A 109 -7.28 -18.50 -4.83
N ALA A 110 -6.94 -18.53 -6.13
CA ALA A 110 -7.86 -18.97 -7.17
C ALA A 110 -8.27 -20.44 -6.97
N GLU A 111 -7.31 -21.33 -6.70
CA GLU A 111 -7.57 -22.75 -6.38
C GLU A 111 -8.53 -22.89 -5.19
N ARG A 112 -8.30 -22.14 -4.11
CA ARG A 112 -9.20 -22.14 -2.95
C ARG A 112 -10.60 -21.63 -3.29
N ALA A 113 -10.71 -20.61 -4.15
CA ALA A 113 -12.00 -20.10 -4.58
C ALA A 113 -12.77 -21.11 -5.44
N ILE A 114 -12.06 -21.84 -6.32
CA ILE A 114 -12.61 -22.92 -7.14
C ILE A 114 -13.10 -24.08 -6.26
N ALA A 115 -12.32 -24.48 -5.24
CA ALA A 115 -12.71 -25.53 -4.30
C ALA A 115 -13.98 -25.21 -3.46
N ALA A 116 -14.52 -23.99 -3.57
CA ALA A 116 -15.78 -23.59 -2.94
C ALA A 116 -16.96 -23.53 -3.93
N LEU A 117 -16.77 -23.98 -5.17
CA LEU A 117 -17.83 -24.14 -6.18
C LEU A 117 -18.56 -25.47 -6.01
N PRO A 118 -19.77 -25.62 -6.60
CA PRO A 118 -20.40 -26.93 -6.79
C PRO A 118 -19.44 -27.98 -7.37
N ASP A 119 -19.54 -29.22 -6.91
CA ASP A 119 -18.56 -30.29 -7.21
C ASP A 119 -18.40 -30.53 -8.72
N ASP A 120 -19.50 -30.45 -9.47
CA ASP A 120 -19.53 -30.59 -10.92
C ASP A 120 -18.81 -29.43 -11.66
N TRP A 121 -18.61 -28.29 -11.01
CA TRP A 121 -17.93 -27.12 -11.58
C TRP A 121 -16.43 -27.11 -11.28
N GLN A 122 -16.00 -27.79 -10.21
CA GLN A 122 -14.61 -27.72 -9.74
C GLN A 122 -13.61 -28.24 -10.79
N ALA A 123 -13.85 -29.43 -11.34
CA ALA A 123 -12.91 -30.06 -12.28
C ALA A 123 -12.71 -29.26 -13.60
N PRO A 124 -13.75 -28.75 -14.28
CA PRO A 124 -13.60 -27.84 -15.41
C PRO A 124 -12.79 -26.59 -15.07
N PHE A 125 -13.03 -25.99 -13.90
CA PHE A 125 -12.32 -24.80 -13.45
C PHE A 125 -10.84 -25.05 -13.13
N HIS A 126 -10.52 -26.16 -12.48
CA HIS A 126 -9.13 -26.55 -12.25
C HIS A 126 -8.37 -26.77 -13.56
N THR A 127 -9.01 -27.40 -14.54
CA THR A 127 -8.44 -27.59 -15.89
C THR A 127 -8.18 -26.24 -16.57
N HIS A 128 -9.15 -25.32 -16.52
CA HIS A 128 -8.99 -23.98 -17.08
C HIS A 128 -7.90 -23.16 -16.36
N LEU A 129 -7.80 -23.30 -15.04
CA LEU A 129 -6.79 -22.62 -14.23
C LEU A 129 -5.38 -23.11 -14.57
N ALA A 130 -5.18 -24.44 -14.67
CA ALA A 130 -3.91 -25.04 -15.07
C ALA A 130 -3.48 -24.54 -16.46
N ARG A 131 -4.38 -24.59 -17.44
CA ARG A 131 -4.14 -24.04 -18.79
C ARG A 131 -3.75 -22.56 -18.75
N SER A 132 -4.44 -21.77 -17.92
CA SER A 132 -4.15 -20.35 -17.76
C SER A 132 -2.80 -20.06 -17.12
N ARG A 133 -2.35 -20.95 -16.21
CA ARG A 133 -1.05 -20.88 -15.53
C ARG A 133 0.10 -21.23 -16.47
N ASP A 134 -0.06 -22.28 -17.27
CA ASP A 134 1.00 -22.83 -18.12
C ASP A 134 1.26 -22.02 -19.39
N LYS A 135 0.28 -21.20 -19.80
CA LYS A 135 0.36 -20.30 -20.97
C LYS A 135 0.89 -21.00 -22.25
N PRO A 136 0.25 -22.07 -22.74
CA PRO A 136 0.74 -22.74 -23.94
C PRO A 136 0.76 -21.76 -25.12
N ASN A 137 1.84 -21.80 -25.91
CA ASN A 137 1.97 -20.97 -27.11
C ASN A 137 0.85 -21.31 -28.11
N GLY A 138 0.20 -20.28 -28.68
CA GLY A 138 -0.74 -20.45 -29.82
C GLY A 138 -2.24 -20.34 -29.52
N HIS A 139 -2.66 -20.19 -28.26
CA HIS A 139 -4.10 -20.08 -27.94
C HIS A 139 -4.70 -18.70 -28.27
N ARG A 140 -6.00 -18.70 -28.59
CA ARG A 140 -6.77 -17.45 -28.80
C ARG A 140 -6.74 -16.60 -27.52
N ARG A 141 -6.50 -15.30 -27.70
CA ARG A 141 -6.26 -14.31 -26.63
C ARG A 141 -7.36 -14.25 -25.54
N SER A 142 -8.55 -14.76 -25.82
CA SER A 142 -9.71 -14.79 -24.90
C SER A 142 -9.71 -15.99 -23.95
N GLU A 143 -8.89 -17.01 -24.17
CA GLU A 143 -8.98 -18.30 -23.45
C GLU A 143 -8.13 -18.40 -22.18
N ILE A 144 -7.30 -17.40 -21.89
CA ILE A 144 -6.36 -17.38 -20.77
C ILE A 144 -6.75 -16.30 -19.77
N TRP A 145 -7.06 -16.72 -18.55
CA TRP A 145 -7.39 -15.83 -17.44
C TRP A 145 -6.17 -15.58 -16.54
N SER A 146 -6.11 -14.38 -15.94
CA SER A 146 -5.18 -14.17 -14.82
C SER A 146 -5.73 -14.85 -13.57
N ALA A 147 -4.86 -15.30 -12.65
CA ALA A 147 -5.27 -15.88 -11.37
C ALA A 147 -6.31 -15.03 -10.61
N SER A 148 -6.14 -13.70 -10.56
CA SER A 148 -7.10 -12.80 -9.93
C SER A 148 -8.48 -12.78 -10.61
N HIS A 149 -8.52 -12.97 -11.94
CA HIS A 149 -9.78 -13.05 -12.67
C HIS A 149 -10.45 -14.40 -12.42
N SER A 150 -9.69 -15.51 -12.44
CA SER A 150 -10.20 -16.83 -12.08
C SER A 150 -10.76 -16.86 -10.65
N GLU A 151 -10.06 -16.25 -9.69
CA GLU A 151 -10.55 -16.06 -8.31
C GLU A 151 -11.88 -15.28 -8.30
N ALA A 152 -11.97 -14.16 -9.03
CA ALA A 152 -13.17 -13.34 -9.09
C ALA A 152 -14.36 -14.04 -9.76
N VAL A 153 -14.13 -14.81 -10.83
CA VAL A 153 -15.16 -15.62 -11.50
C VAL A 153 -15.68 -16.71 -10.58
N ALA A 154 -14.79 -17.46 -9.93
CA ALA A 154 -15.19 -18.50 -8.98
C ALA A 154 -16.01 -17.91 -7.80
N LEU A 155 -15.63 -16.75 -7.28
CA LEU A 155 -16.41 -16.08 -6.23
C LEU A 155 -17.80 -15.64 -6.72
N ALA A 156 -17.89 -15.07 -7.93
CA ALA A 156 -19.18 -14.66 -8.51
C ALA A 156 -20.09 -15.86 -8.76
N LEU A 157 -19.55 -16.96 -9.31
CA LEU A 157 -20.28 -18.20 -9.52
C LEU A 157 -20.74 -18.86 -8.21
N ARG A 158 -19.96 -18.76 -7.14
CA ARG A 158 -20.40 -19.23 -5.82
C ARG A 158 -21.61 -18.43 -5.31
N TYR A 159 -21.60 -17.10 -5.48
CA TYR A 159 -22.75 -16.28 -5.12
C TYR A 159 -23.97 -16.61 -5.98
N TRP A 160 -23.76 -16.86 -7.27
CA TRP A 160 -24.79 -17.30 -8.20
C TRP A 160 -25.40 -18.65 -7.81
N ALA A 161 -24.58 -19.67 -7.57
CA ALA A 161 -25.04 -20.99 -7.14
C ALA A 161 -25.86 -20.91 -5.84
N THR A 162 -25.41 -20.10 -4.88
CA THR A 162 -26.15 -19.85 -3.63
C THR A 162 -27.52 -19.21 -3.91
N PHE A 163 -27.57 -18.21 -4.80
CA PHE A 163 -28.81 -17.56 -5.20
C PHE A 163 -29.77 -18.53 -5.93
N CYS A 164 -29.25 -19.36 -6.84
CA CYS A 164 -30.04 -20.36 -7.57
C CYS A 164 -30.67 -21.37 -6.63
N ALA A 165 -29.89 -21.90 -5.68
CA ALA A 165 -30.38 -22.82 -4.66
C ALA A 165 -31.48 -22.20 -3.80
N ALA A 166 -31.31 -20.94 -3.37
CA ALA A 166 -32.31 -20.23 -2.57
C ALA A 166 -33.57 -19.85 -3.36
N SER A 167 -33.44 -19.54 -4.65
CA SER A 167 -34.53 -19.07 -5.51
C SER A 167 -35.22 -20.18 -6.30
N GLY A 168 -34.72 -21.42 -6.22
CA GLY A 168 -35.21 -22.56 -6.98
C GLY A 168 -35.04 -22.43 -8.50
N CYS A 169 -34.10 -21.60 -8.98
CA CYS A 169 -33.88 -21.41 -10.42
C CYS A 169 -32.72 -22.27 -10.94
N PRO A 170 -32.70 -22.60 -12.24
CA PRO A 170 -31.61 -23.35 -12.85
C PRO A 170 -30.28 -22.61 -12.73
N HIS A 171 -29.18 -23.37 -12.66
CA HIS A 171 -27.84 -22.80 -12.65
C HIS A 171 -27.47 -22.08 -13.95
N ARG A 172 -28.02 -22.50 -15.10
CA ARG A 172 -27.74 -21.85 -16.38
C ARG A 172 -28.36 -20.44 -16.40
N PRO A 173 -27.56 -19.37 -16.59
CA PRO A 173 -28.07 -18.01 -16.54
C PRO A 173 -28.97 -17.70 -17.74
N THR A 174 -30.03 -16.95 -17.47
CA THR A 174 -30.93 -16.31 -18.46
C THR A 174 -30.98 -14.81 -18.16
N GLY A 175 -31.50 -14.00 -19.09
CA GLY A 175 -31.68 -12.57 -18.82
C GLY A 175 -32.53 -12.32 -17.57
N GLU A 176 -33.66 -13.04 -17.44
CA GLU A 176 -34.56 -12.94 -16.29
C GLU A 176 -33.89 -13.33 -14.96
N THR A 177 -33.16 -14.45 -14.93
CA THR A 177 -32.52 -14.93 -13.70
C THR A 177 -31.34 -14.05 -13.29
N LEU A 178 -30.61 -13.47 -14.25
CA LEU A 178 -29.57 -12.46 -13.97
C LEU A 178 -30.16 -11.17 -13.42
N GLU A 179 -31.25 -10.67 -13.98
CA GLU A 179 -31.94 -9.47 -13.47
C GLU A 179 -32.41 -9.68 -12.02
N ARG A 180 -33.00 -10.85 -11.71
CA ARG A 180 -33.41 -11.18 -10.34
C ARG A 180 -32.22 -11.29 -9.38
N PHE A 181 -31.11 -11.87 -9.82
CA PHE A 181 -29.88 -11.91 -9.03
C PHE A 181 -29.33 -10.51 -8.77
N ALA A 182 -29.36 -9.64 -9.78
CA ALA A 182 -28.89 -8.28 -9.69
C ALA A 182 -29.68 -7.47 -8.65
N GLN A 183 -31.02 -7.57 -8.72
CA GLN A 183 -31.92 -6.94 -7.76
C GLN A 183 -31.69 -7.47 -6.34
N ALA A 184 -31.52 -8.78 -6.16
CA ALA A 184 -31.22 -9.37 -4.86
C ALA A 184 -29.89 -8.84 -4.28
N LYS A 185 -28.84 -8.75 -5.09
CA LYS A 185 -27.54 -8.20 -4.66
C LYS A 185 -27.61 -6.70 -4.35
N GLN A 186 -28.36 -5.93 -5.13
CA GLN A 186 -28.58 -4.53 -4.84
C GLN A 186 -29.34 -4.34 -3.51
N ALA A 187 -30.34 -5.18 -3.23
CA ALA A 187 -31.06 -5.18 -1.96
C ALA A 187 -30.16 -5.53 -0.75
N GLU A 188 -29.09 -6.31 -0.96
CA GLU A 188 -28.04 -6.56 0.04
C GLU A 188 -27.06 -5.36 0.21
N GLY A 189 -27.26 -4.25 -0.51
CA GLY A 189 -26.42 -3.06 -0.45
C GLY A 189 -25.17 -3.11 -1.34
N VAL A 190 -25.09 -4.05 -2.30
CA VAL A 190 -24.02 -4.10 -3.29
C VAL A 190 -24.22 -2.97 -4.32
N SER A 191 -23.15 -2.24 -4.66
CA SER A 191 -23.23 -1.17 -5.65
C SER A 191 -23.58 -1.70 -7.05
N VAL A 192 -24.31 -0.91 -7.84
CA VAL A 192 -24.75 -1.28 -9.20
C VAL A 192 -23.58 -1.69 -10.10
N SER A 193 -22.47 -0.96 -10.04
CA SER A 193 -21.25 -1.33 -10.77
C SER A 193 -20.69 -2.71 -10.36
N SER A 194 -20.74 -3.04 -9.06
CA SER A 194 -20.26 -4.35 -8.58
C SER A 194 -21.21 -5.49 -8.94
N VAL A 195 -22.52 -5.19 -9.01
CA VAL A 195 -23.53 -6.14 -9.48
C VAL A 195 -23.30 -6.48 -10.95
N ALA A 196 -23.12 -5.48 -11.82
CA ALA A 196 -22.79 -5.68 -13.24
C ALA A 196 -21.52 -6.54 -13.40
N ASP A 197 -20.48 -6.22 -12.64
CA ASP A 197 -19.22 -6.97 -12.56
C ASP A 197 -19.42 -8.44 -12.17
N TYR A 198 -20.34 -8.75 -11.24
CA TYR A 198 -20.66 -10.14 -10.90
C TYR A 198 -21.36 -10.85 -12.05
N MET A 199 -22.31 -10.21 -12.72
CA MET A 199 -23.03 -10.82 -13.83
C MET A 199 -22.12 -11.09 -15.04
N ASP A 200 -21.23 -10.17 -15.41
CA ASP A 200 -20.24 -10.40 -16.46
C ASP A 200 -19.33 -11.60 -16.11
N ARG A 201 -18.89 -11.70 -14.85
CA ARG A 201 -18.08 -12.84 -14.38
C ARG A 201 -18.83 -14.16 -14.39
N ILE A 202 -20.11 -14.17 -14.01
CA ILE A 202 -20.98 -15.36 -14.10
C ILE A 202 -21.07 -15.79 -15.56
N ARG A 203 -21.43 -14.87 -16.47
CA ARG A 203 -21.52 -15.15 -17.91
C ARG A 203 -20.21 -15.68 -18.48
N SER A 204 -19.09 -15.03 -18.15
CA SER A 204 -17.74 -15.46 -18.55
C SER A 204 -17.40 -16.87 -18.04
N GLY A 205 -17.77 -17.18 -16.79
CA GLY A 205 -17.68 -18.50 -16.19
C GLY A 205 -18.38 -19.58 -17.01
N PHE A 206 -19.63 -19.32 -17.41
CA PHE A 206 -20.39 -20.24 -18.25
C PHE A 206 -19.80 -20.36 -19.66
N ALA A 207 -19.64 -19.24 -20.37
CA ALA A 207 -19.19 -19.21 -21.75
C ALA A 207 -17.80 -19.81 -22.00
N MET A 208 -16.90 -19.75 -21.01
CA MET A 208 -15.51 -20.15 -21.17
C MET A 208 -15.14 -21.48 -20.50
N VAL A 209 -15.90 -21.91 -19.48
CA VAL A 209 -15.51 -23.04 -18.63
C VAL A 209 -16.63 -24.08 -18.50
N LEU A 210 -17.82 -23.69 -18.06
CA LEU A 210 -18.88 -24.65 -17.75
C LEU A 210 -19.61 -25.15 -19.00
N GLU A 211 -19.89 -24.25 -19.94
CA GLU A 211 -20.56 -24.55 -21.21
C GLU A 211 -19.85 -23.78 -22.33
N PRO A 212 -18.68 -24.27 -22.81
CA PRO A 212 -17.92 -23.59 -23.85
C PRO A 212 -18.77 -23.29 -25.09
N GLY A 213 -18.86 -22.01 -25.46
CA GLY A 213 -19.71 -21.54 -26.56
C GLY A 213 -21.11 -21.05 -26.15
N PHE A 214 -21.44 -21.07 -24.85
CA PHE A 214 -22.65 -20.42 -24.35
C PHE A 214 -22.72 -18.95 -24.76
N ALA A 215 -23.84 -18.56 -25.36
CA ALA A 215 -24.17 -17.20 -25.76
C ALA A 215 -25.65 -16.93 -25.45
N SER A 216 -25.97 -15.69 -25.05
CA SER A 216 -27.33 -15.28 -24.71
C SER A 216 -27.47 -13.76 -24.82
N ASP A 217 -28.12 -13.29 -25.88
CA ASP A 217 -28.35 -11.86 -26.12
C ASP A 217 -29.13 -11.21 -24.96
N ALA A 218 -30.04 -11.96 -24.33
CA ALA A 218 -30.80 -11.50 -23.18
C ALA A 218 -29.90 -11.28 -21.94
N CYS A 219 -28.91 -12.14 -21.72
CA CYS A 219 -27.93 -11.94 -20.65
C CYS A 219 -27.03 -10.74 -20.94
N ASP A 220 -26.56 -10.62 -22.18
CA ASP A 220 -25.69 -9.52 -22.61
C ASP A 220 -26.41 -8.17 -22.48
N TYR A 221 -27.69 -8.10 -22.83
CA TYR A 221 -28.52 -6.90 -22.64
C TYR A 221 -28.62 -6.49 -21.17
N VAL A 222 -28.95 -7.42 -20.27
CA VAL A 222 -29.08 -7.13 -18.83
C VAL A 222 -27.75 -6.66 -18.25
N ILE A 223 -26.63 -7.31 -18.61
CA ILE A 223 -25.31 -6.87 -18.16
C ILE A 223 -25.02 -5.45 -18.64
N ALA A 224 -25.23 -5.17 -19.93
CA ALA A 224 -24.98 -3.84 -20.50
C ALA A 224 -25.86 -2.74 -19.87
N ASP A 225 -27.13 -3.05 -19.56
CA ASP A 225 -28.04 -2.12 -18.88
C ASP A 225 -27.54 -1.79 -17.47
N TRP A 226 -27.16 -2.80 -16.67
CA TRP A 226 -26.61 -2.59 -15.33
C TRP A 226 -25.25 -1.88 -15.35
N GLU A 227 -24.40 -2.17 -16.34
CA GLU A 227 -23.17 -1.39 -16.54
C GLU A 227 -23.46 0.09 -16.82
N GLN A 228 -24.49 0.37 -17.62
CA GLN A 228 -24.88 1.74 -17.93
C GLN A 228 -25.48 2.45 -16.71
N ARG A 229 -26.35 1.78 -15.94
CA ARG A 229 -26.86 2.29 -14.65
C ARG A 229 -25.70 2.62 -13.71
N GLY A 230 -24.73 1.72 -13.59
CA GLY A 230 -23.55 1.91 -12.74
C GLY A 230 -22.69 3.11 -13.16
N LYS A 231 -22.58 3.39 -14.47
CA LYS A 231 -21.91 4.60 -14.97
C LYS A 231 -22.69 5.87 -14.60
N CYS A 232 -24.02 5.85 -14.70
CA CYS A 232 -24.87 7.00 -14.36
C CYS A 232 -24.87 7.32 -12.86
N GLU A 233 -24.89 6.31 -11.99
CA GLU A 233 -24.83 6.51 -10.53
C GLU A 233 -23.44 6.99 -10.06
N GLY A 234 -22.41 6.74 -10.86
CA GLY A 234 -21.03 7.04 -10.51
C GLY A 234 -20.45 6.04 -9.50
N THR A 235 -19.18 6.27 -9.12
CA THR A 235 -18.51 5.40 -8.14
C THR A 235 -18.71 5.96 -6.72
N PRO A 236 -19.37 5.25 -5.79
CA PRO A 236 -19.64 5.75 -4.44
C PRO A 236 -18.38 6.16 -3.65
N THR A 237 -17.23 5.63 -4.05
CA THR A 237 -15.94 5.83 -3.37
C THR A 237 -15.14 7.03 -3.87
N LYS A 238 -15.56 7.72 -4.94
CA LYS A 238 -14.86 8.89 -5.47
C LYS A 238 -15.73 10.14 -5.29
N ARG A 239 -15.44 10.97 -4.29
CA ARG A 239 -16.06 12.29 -4.14
C ARG A 239 -15.06 13.36 -4.55
N THR A 240 -15.52 14.37 -5.29
CA THR A 240 -14.68 15.50 -5.73
C THR A 240 -14.08 16.26 -4.55
N ALA A 241 -14.77 16.28 -3.40
CA ALA A 241 -14.28 16.87 -2.15
C ALA A 241 -13.05 16.14 -1.54
N ASP A 242 -12.69 14.97 -2.05
CA ASP A 242 -11.52 14.20 -1.61
C ASP A 242 -10.28 14.42 -2.52
N ILE A 243 -10.30 15.40 -3.44
CA ILE A 243 -9.14 15.75 -4.29
C ILE A 243 -8.25 16.75 -3.57
N VAL A 244 -6.99 16.36 -3.35
CA VAL A 244 -5.93 17.23 -2.79
C VAL A 244 -4.77 17.34 -3.79
N PRO A 245 -3.99 18.43 -3.76
CA PRO A 245 -2.76 18.52 -4.53
C PRO A 245 -1.82 17.35 -4.21
N ALA A 246 -1.29 16.71 -5.24
CA ALA A 246 -0.25 15.70 -5.13
C ALA A 246 1.00 16.23 -4.41
N THR A 247 1.37 17.50 -4.62
CA THR A 247 2.47 18.17 -3.91
C THR A 247 2.24 18.18 -2.40
N GLU A 248 1.02 18.45 -1.94
CA GLU A 248 0.69 18.44 -0.50
C GLU A 248 0.87 17.03 0.09
N VAL A 249 0.46 15.99 -0.63
CA VAL A 249 0.66 14.60 -0.20
C VAL A 249 2.14 14.21 -0.21
N TYR A 250 2.90 14.70 -1.19
CA TYR A 250 4.35 14.49 -1.26
C TYR A 250 5.05 15.12 -0.05
N GLU A 251 4.73 16.38 0.28
CA GLU A 251 5.27 17.11 1.43
C GLU A 251 4.86 16.48 2.77
N LEU A 252 3.62 16.01 2.89
CA LEU A 252 3.19 15.23 4.06
C LEU A 252 4.09 14.00 4.25
N GLY A 253 4.44 13.31 3.16
CA GLY A 253 5.39 12.20 3.19
C GLY A 253 6.71 12.57 3.86
N PHE A 254 7.31 13.70 3.48
CA PHE A 254 8.55 14.19 4.09
C PHE A 254 8.37 14.67 5.52
N THR A 255 7.24 15.31 5.84
CA THR A 255 6.93 15.74 7.21
C THR A 255 6.94 14.55 8.17
N LEU A 256 6.36 13.42 7.76
CA LEU A 256 6.38 12.17 8.54
C LEU A 256 7.78 11.57 8.68
N MET A 257 8.62 11.68 7.65
CA MET A 257 10.02 11.23 7.68
C MET A 257 10.85 12.09 8.64
N THR A 258 10.76 13.42 8.53
CA THR A 258 11.42 14.36 9.45
C THR A 258 10.99 14.13 10.90
N ALA A 259 9.70 13.93 11.15
CA ALA A 259 9.19 13.64 12.49
C ALA A 259 9.68 12.29 13.04
N ALA A 260 9.97 11.32 12.17
CA ALA A 260 10.59 10.04 12.55
C ALA A 260 12.09 10.20 12.87
N GLU A 261 12.81 11.06 12.17
CA GLU A 261 14.22 11.38 12.42
C GLU A 261 14.42 12.15 13.74
N ALA A 262 13.48 13.03 14.06
CA ALA A 262 13.45 13.81 15.29
C ALA A 262 13.12 12.98 16.54
N GLN A 263 12.78 11.70 16.41
CA GLN A 263 12.48 10.87 17.57
C GLN A 263 13.68 10.75 18.52
N PRO A 264 13.44 10.72 19.85
CA PRO A 264 14.50 10.59 20.85
C PRO A 264 15.29 9.28 20.74
N PHE A 265 14.75 8.25 20.08
CA PHE A 265 15.42 6.98 19.83
C PHE A 265 14.93 6.33 18.53
N TYR A 266 15.77 5.49 17.93
CA TYR A 266 15.42 4.77 16.70
C TYR A 266 14.83 3.39 17.00
N GLY A 267 13.55 3.40 17.36
CA GLY A 267 12.74 2.20 17.52
C GLY A 267 11.95 1.81 16.26
N ILE A 268 11.27 0.66 16.33
CA ILE A 268 10.35 0.20 15.28
C ILE A 268 9.22 1.21 15.00
N GLY A 269 8.85 2.03 16.00
CA GLY A 269 7.89 3.11 15.86
C GLY A 269 8.37 4.19 14.88
N ALA A 270 9.59 4.70 15.09
CA ALA A 270 10.23 5.66 14.19
C ALA A 270 10.41 5.10 12.78
N ALA A 271 10.93 3.86 12.67
CA ALA A 271 11.10 3.17 11.40
C ALA A 271 9.78 3.00 10.63
N ARG A 272 8.69 2.69 11.35
CA ARG A 272 7.34 2.59 10.79
C ARG A 272 6.82 3.94 10.30
N SER A 273 7.01 5.02 11.06
CA SER A 273 6.62 6.37 10.64
C SER A 273 7.39 6.82 9.40
N TYR A 274 8.70 6.58 9.35
CA TYR A 274 9.53 6.87 8.18
C TYR A 274 9.05 6.10 6.94
N ARG A 275 8.87 4.78 7.08
CA ARG A 275 8.32 3.93 6.01
C ARG A 275 6.96 4.43 5.51
N ASN A 276 6.11 4.89 6.41
CA ASN A 276 4.79 5.43 6.06
C ASN A 276 4.91 6.75 5.27
N GLY A 277 5.85 7.62 5.62
CA GLY A 277 6.18 8.81 4.81
C GLY A 277 6.71 8.46 3.42
N LEU A 278 7.52 7.40 3.31
CA LEU A 278 7.95 6.85 2.01
C LEU A 278 6.79 6.30 1.17
N ILE A 279 5.77 5.67 1.77
CA ILE A 279 4.61 5.19 1.01
C ILE A 279 3.93 6.35 0.26
N LEU A 280 3.80 7.52 0.88
CA LEU A 280 3.21 8.70 0.26
C LEU A 280 4.16 9.32 -0.77
N SER A 281 5.39 9.66 -0.38
CA SER A 281 6.33 10.36 -1.26
C SER A 281 6.73 9.52 -2.49
N VAL A 282 7.01 8.23 -2.32
CA VAL A 282 7.26 7.31 -3.45
C VAL A 282 5.98 7.07 -4.24
N GLY A 283 4.84 6.90 -3.56
CA GLY A 283 3.54 6.70 -4.20
C GLY A 283 3.09 7.89 -5.05
N THR A 284 3.53 9.10 -4.74
CA THR A 284 3.30 10.30 -5.54
C THR A 284 4.33 10.44 -6.66
N ALA A 285 5.63 10.26 -6.37
CA ALA A 285 6.69 10.39 -7.37
C ALA A 285 6.62 9.31 -8.46
N VAL A 286 6.14 8.12 -8.09
CA VAL A 286 5.99 6.96 -8.97
C VAL A 286 4.57 6.45 -8.80
N PRO A 287 3.57 7.11 -9.42
CA PRO A 287 2.14 6.89 -9.16
C PRO A 287 1.67 5.56 -9.72
N GLN A 288 2.11 4.46 -9.12
CA GLN A 288 1.79 3.09 -9.49
C GLN A 288 0.70 2.53 -8.58
N ARG A 289 0.01 1.48 -9.05
CA ARG A 289 -1.02 0.81 -8.23
C ARG A 289 -0.37 0.17 -6.99
N ALA A 290 -1.14 0.00 -5.91
CA ALA A 290 -0.59 -0.58 -4.68
C ALA A 290 -0.01 -1.99 -4.85
N ARG A 291 -0.54 -2.81 -5.78
CA ARG A 291 0.11 -4.06 -6.20
C ARG A 291 1.57 -3.85 -6.60
N ALA A 292 1.83 -2.88 -7.47
CA ALA A 292 3.17 -2.56 -7.95
C ALA A 292 4.02 -1.97 -6.82
N LEU A 293 3.49 -1.02 -6.03
CA LEU A 293 4.21 -0.44 -4.88
C LEU A 293 4.60 -1.50 -3.84
N SER A 294 3.76 -2.52 -3.62
CA SER A 294 4.07 -3.62 -2.69
C SER A 294 5.23 -4.51 -3.13
N ALA A 295 5.64 -4.41 -4.40
CA ALA A 295 6.78 -5.12 -4.96
C ALA A 295 8.07 -4.26 -5.01
N PHE A 296 8.06 -3.07 -4.43
CA PHE A 296 9.26 -2.23 -4.36
C PHE A 296 10.28 -2.88 -3.43
N ASP A 297 11.52 -2.94 -3.90
CA ASP A 297 12.62 -3.67 -3.28
C ASP A 297 13.95 -3.05 -3.73
N PHE A 298 14.83 -2.79 -2.76
CA PHE A 298 16.09 -2.10 -2.99
C PHE A 298 17.09 -2.86 -3.88
N SER A 299 16.96 -4.19 -3.96
CA SER A 299 17.87 -5.02 -4.75
C SER A 299 17.38 -5.21 -6.20
N THR A 300 16.05 -5.27 -6.38
CA THR A 300 15.46 -5.73 -7.64
C THR A 300 14.66 -4.67 -8.39
N THR A 301 13.90 -3.81 -7.72
CA THR A 301 12.89 -2.97 -8.39
C THR A 301 13.01 -1.47 -8.14
N CYS A 302 13.68 -1.04 -7.07
CA CYS A 302 13.96 0.37 -6.76
C CYS A 302 15.45 0.53 -6.45
N ARG A 303 16.22 1.10 -7.37
CA ARG A 303 17.67 1.26 -7.24
C ARG A 303 18.03 2.73 -7.13
N LEU A 304 18.86 3.04 -6.14
CA LEU A 304 19.55 4.32 -6.07
C LEU A 304 20.80 4.23 -6.95
N LEU A 305 20.85 5.05 -7.99
CA LEU A 305 22.04 5.22 -8.83
C LEU A 305 22.87 6.39 -8.26
N ASP A 306 23.73 7.00 -9.09
CA ASP A 306 24.42 8.23 -8.74
C ASP A 306 23.42 9.31 -8.35
N ARG A 307 23.64 9.97 -7.20
CA ARG A 307 22.75 11.04 -6.74
C ARG A 307 22.66 12.13 -7.82
N PRO A 308 21.46 12.59 -8.22
CA PRO A 308 20.14 12.38 -7.61
C PRO A 308 19.25 11.32 -8.31
N LEU A 309 19.82 10.40 -9.08
CA LEU A 309 19.10 9.49 -9.96
C LEU A 309 18.51 8.27 -9.22
N ILE A 310 17.23 8.02 -9.48
CA ILE A 310 16.49 6.85 -8.97
C ILE A 310 15.99 6.05 -10.16
N ALA A 311 16.26 4.74 -10.18
CA ALA A 311 15.78 3.82 -11.20
C ALA A 311 14.72 2.87 -10.64
N ILE A 312 13.56 2.82 -11.30
CA ILE A 312 12.46 1.91 -10.99
C ILE A 312 12.29 0.92 -12.12
N ARG A 313 12.30 -0.38 -11.80
CA ARG A 313 12.03 -1.46 -12.74
C ARG A 313 11.03 -2.43 -12.13
N LEU A 314 9.82 -2.46 -12.68
CA LEU A 314 8.75 -3.34 -12.20
C LEU A 314 8.44 -4.42 -13.25
N PRO A 315 8.49 -5.71 -12.87
CA PRO A 315 8.13 -6.78 -13.79
C PRO A 315 6.64 -6.70 -14.15
N GLY A 316 6.27 -7.15 -15.35
CA GLY A 316 4.87 -7.12 -15.78
C GLY A 316 3.93 -7.92 -14.87
N THR A 317 4.45 -8.88 -14.10
CA THR A 317 3.70 -9.67 -13.10
C THR A 317 3.11 -8.84 -11.96
N VAL A 318 3.67 -7.68 -11.64
CA VAL A 318 3.16 -6.78 -10.59
C VAL A 318 2.33 -5.62 -11.16
N LEU A 319 2.26 -5.52 -12.50
CA LEU A 319 1.46 -4.53 -13.22
C LEU A 319 0.09 -5.10 -13.60
N LYS A 320 -0.92 -4.23 -13.71
CA LYS A 320 -2.23 -4.61 -14.23
C LYS A 320 -2.14 -4.74 -15.76
N ARG A 321 -1.68 -5.90 -16.21
CA ARG A 321 -1.58 -6.25 -17.63
C ARG A 321 -2.29 -7.57 -17.88
N ARG A 322 -2.75 -7.76 -19.12
CA ARG A 322 -3.29 -9.05 -19.57
C ARG A 322 -2.23 -10.13 -19.35
N GLU A 323 -2.67 -11.32 -18.95
CA GLU A 323 -1.79 -12.38 -18.43
C GLU A 323 -0.67 -12.77 -19.41
N HIS A 324 -0.97 -12.81 -20.71
CA HIS A 324 0.00 -13.09 -21.78
C HIS A 324 1.05 -11.97 -21.99
N ARG A 325 0.77 -10.72 -21.58
CA ARG A 325 1.70 -9.57 -21.75
C ARG A 325 2.63 -9.36 -20.56
N LYS A 326 2.45 -10.10 -19.46
CA LYS A 326 3.23 -9.91 -18.23
C LYS A 326 4.72 -10.23 -18.41
N GLN A 327 5.10 -11.03 -19.40
CA GLN A 327 6.50 -11.33 -19.72
C GLN A 327 7.14 -10.30 -20.68
N ALA A 328 6.35 -9.64 -21.52
CA ALA A 328 6.89 -8.92 -22.68
C ALA A 328 7.38 -7.49 -22.39
N ARG A 329 6.84 -6.81 -21.37
CA ARG A 329 7.16 -5.39 -21.12
C ARG A 329 7.15 -5.08 -19.61
N PRO A 330 8.30 -4.92 -18.96
CA PRO A 330 8.37 -4.31 -17.63
C PRO A 330 7.98 -2.83 -17.71
N TYR A 331 7.65 -2.24 -16.56
CA TYR A 331 7.70 -0.79 -16.40
C TYR A 331 9.14 -0.42 -16.02
N SER A 332 9.69 0.59 -16.67
CA SER A 332 11.04 1.10 -16.42
C SER A 332 11.00 2.62 -16.43
N ALA A 333 11.51 3.22 -15.37
CA ALA A 333 11.65 4.66 -15.27
C ALA A 333 12.98 5.00 -14.59
N THR A 334 13.61 6.09 -15.02
CA THR A 334 14.75 6.69 -14.33
C THR A 334 14.49 8.18 -14.28
N PHE A 335 14.60 8.76 -13.10
CA PHE A 335 14.29 10.17 -12.87
C PHE A 335 15.20 10.75 -11.80
N GLU A 336 15.40 12.06 -11.88
CA GLU A 336 16.16 12.84 -10.90
C GLU A 336 15.21 13.30 -9.78
N ASN A 337 15.57 13.00 -8.54
CA ASN A 337 14.87 13.54 -7.38
C ASN A 337 15.79 13.52 -6.16
N ASP A 338 16.49 14.62 -5.93
CA ASP A 338 17.53 14.72 -4.90
C ASP A 338 16.99 14.45 -3.49
N ARG A 339 15.84 15.05 -3.18
CA ARG A 339 15.20 14.95 -1.87
C ARG A 339 14.72 13.53 -1.59
N LEU A 340 14.09 12.86 -2.56
CA LEU A 340 13.64 11.48 -2.43
C LEU A 340 14.82 10.51 -2.40
N TRP A 341 15.87 10.76 -3.18
CA TRP A 341 17.09 9.95 -3.17
C TRP A 341 17.70 9.96 -1.76
N ALA A 342 17.87 11.15 -1.16
CA ALA A 342 18.41 11.29 0.17
C ALA A 342 17.56 10.58 1.23
N ALA A 343 16.23 10.69 1.14
CA ALA A 343 15.32 10.00 2.05
C ALA A 343 15.37 8.47 1.90
N LEU A 344 15.44 7.96 0.67
CA LEU A 344 15.57 6.52 0.43
C LEU A 344 16.91 5.97 0.91
N ASP A 345 18.00 6.70 0.71
CA ASP A 345 19.32 6.30 1.20
C ASP A 345 19.38 6.28 2.73
N LEU A 346 18.86 7.34 3.38
CA LEU A 346 18.78 7.39 4.84
C LEU A 346 17.91 6.26 5.38
N TYR A 347 16.74 6.02 4.76
CA TYR A 347 15.87 4.90 5.13
C TYR A 347 16.62 3.57 5.03
N ARG A 348 17.28 3.31 3.90
CA ARG A 348 18.04 2.08 3.65
C ARG A 348 19.12 1.85 4.71
N ARG A 349 19.88 2.88 5.07
CA ARG A 349 20.99 2.75 6.03
C ARG A 349 20.54 2.67 7.49
N LYS A 350 19.48 3.40 7.86
CA LYS A 350 19.18 3.68 9.27
C LYS A 350 17.90 3.06 9.79
N PHE A 351 16.82 3.12 9.01
CA PHE A 351 15.49 2.71 9.47
C PHE A 351 15.06 1.35 8.94
N ARG A 352 15.45 1.00 7.72
CA ARG A 352 15.14 -0.29 7.10
C ARG A 352 15.72 -1.48 7.88
N PRO A 353 16.97 -1.44 8.40
CA PRO A 353 17.53 -2.55 9.17
C PRO A 353 16.81 -2.83 10.51
N LEU A 354 16.04 -1.87 11.03
CA LEU A 354 15.24 -2.04 12.25
C LEU A 354 14.05 -2.98 12.07
N PHE A 355 13.65 -3.23 10.82
CA PHE A 355 12.68 -4.26 10.53
C PHE A 355 13.39 -5.61 10.50
N ASP A 356 14.28 -5.85 9.55
CA ASP A 356 14.97 -7.14 9.36
C ASP A 356 16.06 -6.95 8.30
N ASP A 357 16.78 -8.02 7.97
CA ASP A 357 17.83 -8.02 6.94
C ASP A 357 17.28 -8.10 5.50
N GLY A 358 15.96 -7.98 5.30
CA GLY A 358 15.35 -8.02 3.97
C GLY A 358 15.60 -6.74 3.16
N THR A 359 15.30 -6.83 1.86
CA THR A 359 15.52 -5.73 0.89
C THR A 359 14.25 -5.00 0.46
N CYS A 360 13.07 -5.51 0.85
CA CYS A 360 11.80 -4.92 0.43
C CYS A 360 11.68 -3.48 0.95
N LEU A 361 11.18 -2.56 0.12
CA LEU A 361 11.08 -1.15 0.49
C LEU A 361 10.06 -0.92 1.61
N PHE A 362 9.00 -1.73 1.65
CA PHE A 362 7.94 -1.62 2.64
C PHE A 362 7.81 -2.91 3.47
N PRO A 363 8.68 -3.14 4.46
CA PRO A 363 8.65 -4.34 5.30
C PRO A 363 7.47 -4.36 6.28
N SER A 364 7.04 -5.55 6.63
CA SER A 364 6.04 -5.81 7.67
C SER A 364 6.62 -5.63 9.07
N VAL A 365 5.85 -4.99 9.94
CA VAL A 365 6.18 -4.91 11.38
C VAL A 365 5.95 -6.26 12.07
N LYS A 366 5.03 -7.08 11.55
CA LYS A 366 4.53 -8.30 12.22
C LYS A 366 5.04 -9.60 11.61
N ALA A 367 5.80 -9.54 10.53
CA ALA A 367 6.24 -10.71 9.77
C ALA A 367 7.65 -10.42 9.23
N PRO A 368 8.70 -10.81 9.96
CA PRO A 368 10.08 -10.64 9.53
C PRO A 368 10.30 -11.22 8.13
N GLY A 369 11.05 -10.50 7.29
CA GLY A 369 11.37 -10.88 5.92
C GLY A 369 10.23 -10.68 4.91
N ALA A 370 9.02 -10.32 5.35
CA ALA A 370 7.88 -10.13 4.46
C ALA A 370 7.61 -8.63 4.18
N ALA A 371 7.28 -8.30 2.93
CA ALA A 371 6.73 -7.00 2.57
C ALA A 371 5.27 -6.84 3.06
N ILE A 372 4.81 -5.61 3.28
CA ILE A 372 3.39 -5.34 3.48
C ILE A 372 2.61 -5.57 2.20
N SER A 373 1.38 -6.07 2.33
CA SER A 373 0.52 -6.34 1.16
C SER A 373 -0.02 -5.07 0.52
N GLU A 374 -0.44 -5.17 -0.74
CA GLU A 374 -1.24 -4.15 -1.43
C GLU A 374 -2.40 -3.61 -0.56
N LYS A 375 -3.18 -4.50 0.07
CA LYS A 375 -4.29 -4.12 0.96
C LYS A 375 -3.79 -3.30 2.17
N GLN A 376 -2.63 -3.66 2.70
CA GLN A 376 -2.03 -2.92 3.81
C GLN A 376 -1.52 -1.54 3.37
N ILE A 377 -0.90 -1.43 2.19
CA ILE A 377 -0.50 -0.14 1.61
C ILE A 377 -1.71 0.76 1.45
N GLY A 378 -2.79 0.27 0.82
CA GLY A 378 -4.02 1.03 0.64
C GLY A 378 -4.61 1.51 1.96
N ARG A 379 -4.68 0.64 2.98
CA ARG A 379 -5.19 1.01 4.31
C ARG A 379 -4.31 2.04 5.02
N LEU A 380 -2.97 1.90 4.93
CA LEU A 380 -2.05 2.84 5.56
C LEU A 380 -2.15 4.22 4.91
N ALA A 381 -2.10 4.28 3.58
CA ALA A 381 -2.26 5.54 2.85
C ALA A 381 -3.57 6.22 3.24
N ALA A 382 -4.69 5.48 3.24
CA ALA A 382 -5.99 6.03 3.62
C ALA A 382 -6.04 6.56 5.07
N ALA A 383 -5.51 5.79 6.03
CA ALA A 383 -5.47 6.21 7.42
C ALA A 383 -4.60 7.46 7.63
N ILE A 384 -3.49 7.59 6.89
CA ILE A 384 -2.60 8.75 6.99
C ILE A 384 -3.26 9.97 6.35
N LEU A 385 -3.80 9.84 5.15
CA LEU A 385 -4.47 10.94 4.43
C LEU A 385 -5.66 11.46 5.22
N ASN A 386 -6.51 10.58 5.76
CA ASN A 386 -7.64 10.99 6.59
C ASN A 386 -7.19 11.71 7.87
N ARG A 387 -6.17 11.18 8.55
CA ARG A 387 -5.67 11.78 9.80
C ARG A 387 -5.07 13.16 9.60
N HIS A 388 -4.32 13.37 8.51
CA HIS A 388 -3.50 14.57 8.35
C HIS A 388 -4.12 15.61 7.40
N LEU A 389 -4.91 15.17 6.42
CA LEU A 389 -5.52 16.03 5.41
C LEU A 389 -7.05 16.00 5.44
N GLY A 390 -7.67 15.21 6.31
CA GLY A 390 -9.13 15.12 6.42
C GLY A 390 -9.83 14.42 5.25
N VAL A 391 -9.10 13.89 4.27
CA VAL A 391 -9.67 13.28 3.06
C VAL A 391 -9.75 11.76 3.13
N ASN A 392 -10.77 11.19 2.52
CA ASN A 392 -10.92 9.73 2.37
C ASN A 392 -10.12 9.21 1.16
N GLY A 393 -8.86 9.65 1.08
CA GLY A 393 -7.91 9.28 0.05
C GLY A 393 -7.51 7.80 0.12
N THR A 394 -7.19 7.18 -1.01
CA THR A 394 -6.52 5.87 -1.04
C THR A 394 -5.23 5.99 -1.83
N ILE A 395 -4.39 4.97 -1.80
CA ILE A 395 -3.22 4.88 -2.67
C ILE A 395 -3.58 5.01 -4.17
N HIS A 396 -4.81 4.64 -4.56
CA HIS A 396 -5.28 4.86 -5.94
C HIS A 396 -5.55 6.33 -6.22
N HIS A 397 -6.07 7.07 -5.24
CA HIS A 397 -6.30 8.50 -5.36
C HIS A 397 -5.00 9.29 -5.54
N LEU A 398 -3.85 8.83 -5.03
CA LEU A 398 -2.55 9.46 -5.35
C LEU A 398 -2.31 9.60 -6.86
N ARG A 399 -2.70 8.58 -7.63
CA ARG A 399 -2.58 8.61 -9.09
C ARG A 399 -3.48 9.67 -9.70
N ASP A 400 -4.71 9.77 -9.17
CA ASP A 400 -5.67 10.77 -9.61
C ASP A 400 -5.16 12.18 -9.23
N TYR A 401 -4.64 12.39 -8.03
CA TYR A 401 -4.05 13.66 -7.59
C TYR A 401 -2.89 14.09 -8.48
N VAL A 402 -1.96 13.17 -8.80
CA VAL A 402 -0.82 13.46 -9.67
C VAL A 402 -1.28 13.83 -11.08
N ALA A 403 -2.24 13.08 -11.64
CA ALA A 403 -2.74 13.39 -12.98
C ALA A 403 -3.53 14.70 -13.02
N THR A 404 -4.34 15.00 -12.01
CA THR A 404 -5.06 16.26 -11.87
C THR A 404 -4.08 17.42 -11.76
N GLU A 405 -3.14 17.37 -10.82
CA GLU A 405 -2.17 18.46 -10.62
C GLU A 405 -1.25 18.62 -11.85
N ALA A 406 -0.78 17.53 -12.46
CA ALA A 406 -0.03 17.61 -13.69
C ALA A 406 -0.83 18.30 -14.80
N SER A 407 -2.12 17.97 -14.95
CA SER A 407 -3.00 18.57 -15.95
C SER A 407 -3.22 20.06 -15.71
N GLU A 408 -3.40 20.45 -14.45
CA GLU A 408 -3.57 21.85 -14.03
C GLU A 408 -2.28 22.66 -14.21
N GLU A 409 -1.17 22.18 -13.69
CA GLU A 409 0.04 22.99 -13.47
C GLU A 409 1.10 22.82 -14.58
N MET A 410 1.19 21.67 -15.25
CA MET A 410 2.24 21.45 -16.27
C MET A 410 1.82 21.98 -17.64
N LEU A 411 2.79 22.51 -18.39
CA LEU A 411 2.61 22.79 -19.81
C LEU A 411 2.36 21.46 -20.54
N HIS A 412 1.22 21.36 -21.25
CA HIS A 412 0.74 20.12 -21.88
C HIS A 412 0.41 18.97 -20.90
N GLY A 413 0.16 19.28 -19.63
CA GLY A 413 -0.14 18.30 -18.57
C GLY A 413 -1.19 17.24 -18.92
N GLY A 414 -2.30 17.63 -19.55
CA GLY A 414 -3.35 16.68 -19.97
C GLY A 414 -2.86 15.62 -20.98
N ARG A 415 -1.84 15.94 -21.80
CA ARG A 415 -1.18 14.98 -22.71
C ARG A 415 -0.12 14.13 -22.01
N LEU A 416 0.46 14.61 -20.92
CA LEU A 416 1.50 13.93 -20.14
C LEU A 416 0.92 13.00 -19.07
N ALA A 417 -0.28 13.29 -18.55
CA ALA A 417 -0.97 12.49 -17.55
C ALA A 417 -1.13 10.99 -17.93
N PRO A 418 -1.50 10.61 -19.18
CA PRO A 418 -1.51 9.20 -19.60
C PRO A 418 -0.15 8.52 -19.45
N ALA A 419 0.93 9.21 -19.82
CA ALA A 419 2.30 8.68 -19.75
C ALA A 419 2.77 8.54 -18.30
N LEU A 420 2.47 9.51 -17.43
CA LEU A 420 2.74 9.45 -15.99
C LEU A 420 2.02 8.28 -15.32
N LEU A 421 0.82 7.93 -15.79
CA LEU A 421 0.00 6.88 -15.22
C LEU A 421 0.14 5.50 -15.88
N ASP A 422 0.95 5.35 -16.92
CA ASP A 422 1.02 4.12 -17.76
C ASP A 422 -0.38 3.71 -18.30
N HIS A 423 -1.19 4.69 -18.73
CA HIS A 423 -2.47 4.45 -19.37
C HIS A 423 -2.26 4.04 -20.84
N THR A 424 -2.93 2.97 -21.27
CA THR A 424 -2.86 2.48 -22.66
C THR A 424 -3.98 3.04 -23.54
N SER A 425 -4.91 3.82 -22.98
CA SER A 425 -6.09 4.34 -23.68
C SER A 425 -6.34 5.79 -23.27
N ASP A 426 -6.44 6.67 -24.26
CA ASP A 426 -6.77 8.09 -24.08
C ASP A 426 -8.20 8.28 -23.55
N ALA A 427 -9.11 7.36 -23.85
CA ALA A 427 -10.49 7.43 -23.36
C ALA A 427 -10.57 7.35 -21.83
N THR A 428 -9.72 6.53 -21.20
CA THR A 428 -9.64 6.43 -19.73
C THR A 428 -9.12 7.71 -19.10
N THR A 429 -8.22 8.43 -19.77
CA THR A 429 -7.71 9.71 -19.27
C THR A 429 -8.74 10.82 -19.44
N LYS A 430 -9.33 10.97 -20.63
CA LYS A 430 -10.35 12.00 -20.89
C LYS A 430 -11.55 11.89 -19.93
N GLN A 431 -12.11 10.68 -19.80
CA GLN A 431 -13.27 10.44 -18.93
C GLN A 431 -13.05 10.81 -17.45
N HIS A 432 -11.81 10.79 -16.95
CA HIS A 432 -11.50 11.07 -15.55
C HIS A 432 -10.90 12.45 -15.29
N TYR A 433 -10.32 13.10 -16.30
CA TYR A 433 -9.53 14.32 -16.10
C TYR A 433 -9.97 15.51 -16.96
N ASP A 434 -11.07 15.41 -17.73
CA ASP A 434 -11.67 16.56 -18.45
C ASP A 434 -12.00 17.75 -17.50
N HIS A 435 -12.29 17.47 -16.22
CA HIS A 435 -12.51 18.50 -15.20
C HIS A 435 -11.27 19.35 -14.88
N ALA A 436 -10.06 18.80 -15.02
CA ALA A 436 -8.80 19.51 -14.76
C ALA A 436 -8.48 20.52 -15.86
N GLU A 437 -8.87 20.26 -17.12
CA GLU A 437 -8.79 21.25 -18.20
C GLU A 437 -9.70 22.46 -17.93
N GLY A 438 -10.90 22.22 -17.39
CA GLY A 438 -11.82 23.28 -16.96
C GLY A 438 -11.27 24.17 -15.83
N LEU A 439 -10.60 23.58 -14.83
CA LEU A 439 -9.94 24.31 -13.75
C LEU A 439 -8.74 25.12 -14.25
N LYS A 440 -7.91 24.54 -15.13
CA LYS A 440 -6.79 25.26 -15.78
C LYS A 440 -7.28 26.45 -16.61
N ALA A 441 -8.35 26.27 -17.38
CA ALA A 441 -8.97 27.33 -18.16
C ALA A 441 -9.50 28.44 -17.25
N THR A 442 -10.10 28.07 -16.11
CA THR A 442 -10.60 29.02 -15.10
C THR A 442 -9.47 29.79 -14.42
N ARG A 443 -8.36 29.15 -14.02
CA ARG A 443 -7.17 29.82 -13.47
C ARG A 443 -6.52 30.75 -14.49
N THR A 444 -6.35 30.30 -15.73
CA THR A 444 -5.82 31.12 -16.84
C THR A 444 -6.70 32.35 -17.09
N LEU A 445 -8.03 32.17 -17.02
CA LEU A 445 -9.00 33.27 -17.13
C LEU A 445 -8.91 34.22 -15.93
N ALA A 446 -8.81 33.70 -14.71
CA ALA A 446 -8.65 34.51 -13.49
C ALA A 446 -7.36 35.33 -13.53
N ASP A 447 -6.24 34.74 -13.95
CA ASP A 447 -4.97 35.43 -14.17
C ASP A 447 -5.08 36.50 -15.25
N PHE A 448 -5.77 36.21 -16.35
CA PHE A 448 -6.05 37.18 -17.41
C PHE A 448 -6.88 38.36 -16.90
N ILE A 449 -7.95 38.10 -16.14
CA ILE A 449 -8.81 39.13 -15.53
C ILE A 449 -8.00 39.99 -14.55
N THR A 450 -7.18 39.37 -13.70
CA THR A 450 -6.35 40.05 -12.70
C THR A 450 -5.30 40.95 -13.37
N LYS A 451 -4.61 40.45 -14.40
CA LYS A 451 -3.68 41.25 -15.23
C LYS A 451 -4.39 42.43 -15.91
N ARG A 452 -5.65 42.27 -16.35
CA ARG A 452 -6.41 43.35 -17.00
C ARG A 452 -6.95 44.39 -16.01
N GLN A 453 -7.31 43.99 -14.79
CA GLN A 453 -7.69 44.91 -13.72
C GLN A 453 -6.51 45.77 -13.26
N SER A 454 -5.29 45.21 -13.22
CA SER A 454 -4.06 45.96 -12.92
C SER A 454 -3.63 46.95 -14.01
N LYS A 455 -4.25 46.89 -15.20
CA LYS A 455 -3.95 47.72 -16.38
C LYS A 455 -5.12 48.58 -16.86
N ARG A 456 -6.17 48.82 -16.05
CA ARG A 456 -7.20 49.80 -16.45
C ARG A 456 -6.55 51.18 -16.62
N PRO A 457 -6.52 51.78 -17.81
CA PRO A 457 -6.18 53.18 -17.95
C PRO A 457 -7.18 53.98 -17.11
N ARG A 458 -6.71 54.92 -16.29
CA ARG A 458 -7.59 55.95 -15.75
C ARG A 458 -8.20 56.66 -16.96
N LEU A 459 -9.53 56.61 -17.09
CA LEU A 459 -10.22 57.59 -17.91
C LEU A 459 -9.87 58.95 -17.31
N LEU A 460 -9.09 59.75 -18.02
CA LEU A 460 -8.96 61.17 -17.74
C LEU A 460 -10.34 61.75 -18.04
N VAL A 461 -11.03 62.15 -16.98
CA VAL A 461 -12.18 63.07 -17.08
C VAL A 461 -11.61 64.47 -17.15
#